data_AF-A0A936IAK7-F1
#
_entry.id   AF-A0A936IAK7-F1
#
_cell.length_a   1.000
_cell.length_b   1.000
_cell.length_c   1.000
_cell.angle_alpha   90.00
_cell.angle_beta   90.00
_cell.angle_gamma   90.00
#
_symmetry.space_group_name_H-M   'P 1'
#
loop_
_entity.id
_entity.type
_entity.pdbx_description
1 polymer ?
#
loop_
_entity_poly.entity_id
_entity_poly.type
_entity_poly.pdbx_seq_one_letter_code
_entity_poly.pdbx_strand_id
1 'polypeptide(L)'
;MAIHLGSGLVDGTAKGSTTLILFEKINFRFGLYYQDDYRVIKGEQAYQLGFTLGWAYPVIFLRQDALIHLNLDMGQRKAGDLLKENYIQLTFGVTINDNEWFLKRKYN
;
A
#
# COMPACT_ATOMS: atom_id res chain seq x y z
N MET A 1 5.13 -19.53 -3.90
CA MET A 1 6.25 -18.63 -3.56
C MET A 1 5.90 -17.24 -4.07
N ALA A 2 5.54 -16.30 -3.19
CA ALA A 2 5.16 -14.94 -3.61
C ALA A 2 6.39 -14.03 -3.50
N ILE A 3 6.93 -13.60 -4.65
CA ILE A 3 7.99 -12.60 -4.70
C ILE A 3 7.31 -11.22 -4.64
N HIS A 4 7.26 -10.63 -3.45
CA HIS A 4 6.87 -9.23 -3.28
C HIS A 4 8.14 -8.37 -3.28
N LEU A 5 8.41 -7.67 -4.39
CA LEU A 5 9.43 -6.62 -4.43
C LEU A 5 8.78 -5.30 -3.96
N GLY A 6 8.96 -4.96 -2.69
CA GLY A 6 8.60 -3.63 -2.17
C GLY A 6 9.80 -2.70 -2.26
N SER A 7 9.70 -1.62 -3.02
CA SER A 7 10.71 -0.54 -3.06
C SER A 7 10.50 0.42 -1.89
N GLY A 8 11.61 0.75 -1.22
CA GLY A 8 11.68 1.55 -0.01
C GLY A 8 11.67 3.08 -0.24
N LEU A 9 11.57 3.77 0.90
CA LEU A 9 11.40 5.21 1.12
C LEU A 9 12.37 6.08 0.30
N VAL A 10 11.84 7.09 -0.39
CA VAL A 10 12.62 8.19 -0.96
C VAL A 10 12.66 9.31 0.06
N ASP A 11 13.69 9.35 0.90
CA ASP A 11 13.99 10.49 1.77
C ASP A 11 14.72 11.55 0.93
N GLY A 12 13.99 12.57 0.50
CA GLY A 12 14.50 13.62 -0.38
C GLY A 12 14.61 14.97 0.32
N THR A 13 15.53 15.14 1.28
CA THR A 13 15.83 16.44 1.91
C THR A 13 16.18 17.50 0.86
N ALA A 14 15.23 18.35 0.46
CA ALA A 14 15.45 19.46 -0.46
C ALA A 14 14.95 20.79 0.14
N LYS A 15 15.87 21.50 0.77
CA LYS A 15 15.68 22.84 1.36
C LYS A 15 15.47 23.89 0.25
N GLY A 16 14.21 24.29 0.00
CA GLY A 16 13.89 25.57 -0.64
C GLY A 16 12.95 25.53 -1.85
N SER A 17 11.64 25.33 -1.65
CA SER A 17 10.56 25.93 -2.46
C SER A 17 9.19 25.52 -1.89
N THR A 18 8.37 26.49 -1.49
CA THR A 18 7.17 26.30 -0.65
C THR A 18 6.01 25.54 -1.31
N THR A 19 6.13 25.16 -2.59
CA THR A 19 5.16 24.29 -3.31
C THR A 19 5.67 22.87 -3.57
N LEU A 20 6.99 22.62 -3.48
CA LEU A 20 7.59 21.29 -3.67
C LEU A 20 7.54 20.41 -2.40
N ILE A 21 7.34 21.04 -1.24
CA ILE A 21 7.34 20.42 0.10
C ILE A 21 6.17 19.49 0.42
N LEU A 22 5.07 19.51 -0.36
CA LEU A 22 3.92 18.63 -0.10
C LEU A 22 4.11 17.23 -0.70
N PHE A 23 4.73 17.15 -1.89
CA PHE A 23 5.00 15.88 -2.57
C PHE A 23 6.18 15.11 -1.96
N GLU A 24 7.12 15.80 -1.32
CA GLU A 24 8.25 15.20 -0.61
C GLU A 24 7.80 14.28 0.54
N LYS A 25 6.60 14.50 1.10
CA LYS A 25 6.06 13.71 2.21
C LYS A 25 5.15 12.56 1.78
N ILE A 26 4.80 12.45 0.50
CA ILE A 26 3.93 11.38 0.01
C ILE A 26 4.78 10.13 -0.20
N ASN A 27 4.39 9.04 0.44
CA ASN A 27 5.01 7.74 0.24
C ASN A 27 4.33 7.05 -0.94
N PHE A 28 5.04 6.84 -2.03
CA PHE A 28 4.56 6.04 -3.16
C PHE A 28 5.02 4.60 -3.03
N ARG A 29 4.14 3.66 -3.38
CA ARG A 29 4.40 2.23 -3.41
C ARG A 29 3.94 1.68 -4.74
N PHE A 30 4.69 0.75 -5.30
CA PHE A 30 4.27 -0.02 -6.44
C PHE A 30 4.79 -1.44 -6.32
N GLY A 31 4.12 -2.40 -6.94
CA GLY A 31 4.54 -3.79 -6.89
C GLY A 31 3.84 -4.64 -7.92
N LEU A 32 4.54 -5.63 -8.44
CA LEU A 32 3.98 -6.68 -9.29
C LEU A 32 3.94 -7.97 -8.48
N TYR A 33 2.94 -8.82 -8.75
CA TYR A 33 2.85 -10.13 -8.14
C TYR A 33 2.35 -11.17 -9.13
N TYR A 34 2.86 -12.38 -8.96
CA TYR A 34 2.36 -13.60 -9.56
C TYR A 34 2.20 -14.62 -8.44
N GLN A 35 1.01 -15.18 -8.30
CA GLN A 35 0.70 -16.15 -7.25
C GLN A 35 -0.22 -17.23 -7.77
N ASP A 36 0.05 -18.46 -7.34
CA ASP A 36 -0.89 -19.57 -7.50
C ASP A 36 -2.01 -19.37 -6.49
N ASP A 37 -3.25 -19.40 -6.96
CA ASP A 37 -4.41 -19.48 -6.09
C ASP A 37 -4.44 -20.89 -5.50
N TYR A 38 -5.00 -21.09 -4.30
CA TYR A 38 -5.13 -22.42 -3.70
C TYR A 38 -6.30 -23.22 -4.30
N ARG A 39 -7.16 -22.57 -5.10
CA ARG A 39 -8.36 -23.17 -5.67
C ARG A 39 -8.05 -23.92 -6.98
N VAL A 40 -8.53 -25.15 -7.06
CA VAL A 40 -8.56 -25.94 -8.29
C VAL A 40 -9.98 -25.90 -8.85
N ILE A 41 -10.13 -25.39 -10.07
CA ILE A 41 -11.44 -25.28 -10.74
C ILE A 41 -11.47 -26.27 -11.88
N LYS A 42 -12.29 -27.32 -11.76
CA LYS A 42 -12.43 -28.41 -12.76
C LYS A 42 -11.10 -29.05 -13.19
N GLY A 43 -10.17 -29.20 -12.24
CA GLY A 43 -8.85 -29.82 -12.48
C GLY A 43 -7.75 -28.85 -12.93
N GLU A 44 -8.10 -27.57 -13.18
CA GLU A 44 -7.13 -26.52 -13.51
C GLU A 44 -6.78 -25.70 -12.27
N GLN A 45 -5.48 -25.53 -12.00
CA GLN A 45 -5.00 -24.67 -10.91
C GLN A 45 -5.23 -23.20 -11.30
N ALA A 46 -5.95 -22.46 -10.45
CA ALA A 46 -6.10 -21.02 -10.66
C ALA A 46 -4.81 -20.28 -10.30
N TYR A 47 -4.50 -19.21 -11.03
CA TYR A 47 -3.39 -18.31 -10.76
C TYR A 47 -3.82 -16.86 -10.92
N GLN A 48 -3.05 -15.96 -10.32
CA GLN A 48 -3.28 -14.52 -10.37
C GLN A 48 -2.00 -13.80 -10.76
N LEU A 49 -2.14 -12.86 -11.68
CA LEU A 49 -1.09 -11.93 -12.08
C LEU A 49 -1.64 -10.52 -11.90
N GLY A 50 -0.88 -9.66 -11.22
CA GLY A 50 -1.36 -8.32 -10.96
C GLY A 50 -0.26 -7.31 -10.65
N PHE A 51 -0.72 -6.07 -10.55
CA PHE A 51 0.06 -4.88 -10.30
C PHE A 51 -0.66 -4.01 -9.26
N THR A 52 0.12 -3.43 -8.36
CA THR A 52 -0.34 -2.57 -7.29
C THR A 52 0.32 -1.21 -7.38
N LEU A 53 -0.46 -0.17 -7.10
CA LEU A 53 -0.04 1.21 -6.88
C LEU A 53 -0.61 1.68 -5.55
N GLY A 54 0.23 2.25 -4.70
CA GLY A 54 -0.15 2.76 -3.39
C GLY A 54 0.43 4.14 -3.16
N TRP A 55 -0.30 4.96 -2.42
CA TRP A 55 0.10 6.28 -2.00
C TRP A 55 -0.33 6.48 -0.56
N ALA A 56 0.57 6.96 0.27
CA ALA A 56 0.29 7.26 1.66
C ALA A 56 0.71 8.69 2.01
N TYR A 57 -0.23 9.45 2.54
CA TYR A 57 -0.03 10.85 2.91
C TYR A 57 -0.03 10.98 4.44
N PRO A 58 1.04 11.56 5.03
CA PRO A 58 1.07 11.84 6.45
C PRO A 58 0.19 13.04 6.79
N VAL A 59 -0.71 12.82 7.74
CA VAL A 59 -1.63 13.82 8.29
C VAL A 59 -1.40 13.90 9.79
N ILE A 60 -1.17 15.11 10.29
CA ILE A 60 -1.14 15.34 11.73
C ILE A 60 -2.58 15.63 12.15
N PHE A 61 -3.17 14.74 12.94
CA PHE A 61 -4.54 14.87 13.44
C PHE A 61 -4.53 14.82 14.97
N LEU A 62 -5.10 15.84 15.63
CA LEU A 62 -5.20 15.88 17.09
C LEU A 62 -3.86 15.64 17.84
N ARG A 63 -2.74 16.17 17.33
CA ARG A 63 -1.36 15.97 17.84
C ARG A 63 -0.82 14.52 17.70
N GLN A 64 -1.54 13.66 17.00
CA GLN A 64 -1.12 12.32 16.65
C GLN A 64 -0.68 12.27 15.18
N ASP A 65 0.32 11.44 14.91
CA ASP A 65 0.77 11.19 13.55
C ASP A 65 -0.13 10.13 12.92
N ALA A 66 -0.79 10.48 11.83
CA ALA A 66 -1.61 9.55 11.06
C ALA A 66 -1.12 9.44 9.62
N LEU A 67 -1.38 8.31 8.98
CA LEU A 67 -1.14 8.09 7.56
C LEU A 67 -2.47 7.71 6.90
N ILE A 68 -2.85 8.43 5.86
CA ILE A 68 -3.96 8.04 4.99
C ILE A 68 -3.36 7.28 3.81
N HIS A 69 -3.85 6.09 3.54
CA HIS A 69 -3.42 5.23 2.44
C HIS A 69 -4.52 5.12 1.40
N LEU A 70 -4.14 5.20 0.14
CA LEU A 70 -4.97 4.82 -0.98
C LEU A 70 -4.18 3.86 -1.86
N ASN A 71 -4.80 2.76 -2.23
CA ASN A 71 -4.19 1.70 -3.02
C ASN A 71 -5.11 1.32 -4.17
N LEU A 72 -4.50 1.05 -5.32
CA LEU A 72 -5.09 0.57 -6.54
C LEU A 72 -4.41 -0.75 -6.89
N ASP A 73 -5.18 -1.82 -6.94
CA ASP A 73 -4.73 -3.14 -7.39
C ASP A 73 -5.47 -3.50 -8.67
N MET A 74 -4.73 -3.86 -9.71
CA MET A 74 -5.27 -4.26 -10.99
C MET A 74 -4.59 -5.54 -11.44
N GLY A 75 -5.39 -6.48 -11.91
CA GLY A 75 -4.86 -7.79 -12.24
C GLY A 75 -5.84 -8.67 -12.98
N GLN A 76 -5.38 -9.88 -13.21
CA GLN A 76 -6.13 -10.94 -13.86
C GLN A 76 -6.02 -12.21 -13.03
N ARG A 77 -7.16 -12.84 -12.78
CA ARG A 77 -7.26 -14.21 -12.27
C ARG A 77 -7.60 -15.13 -13.43
N LYS A 78 -6.88 -16.23 -13.57
CA LYS A 78 -7.13 -17.23 -14.62
C LYS A 78 -7.14 -18.62 -14.01
N ALA A 79 -8.09 -19.46 -14.42
CA ALA A 79 -8.12 -20.89 -14.11
C ALA A 79 -8.35 -21.68 -15.40
N GLY A 80 -7.25 -22.12 -16.02
CA GLY A 80 -7.27 -22.71 -17.37
C GLY A 80 -8.01 -21.83 -18.38
N ASP A 81 -8.70 -22.45 -19.34
CA ASP A 81 -9.55 -21.73 -20.30
C ASP A 81 -10.98 -21.48 -19.81
N LEU A 82 -11.29 -21.93 -18.59
CA LEU A 82 -12.64 -21.93 -18.03
C LEU A 82 -13.01 -20.61 -17.37
N LEU A 83 -12.05 -19.97 -16.71
CA LEU A 83 -12.27 -18.74 -15.95
C LEU A 83 -11.16 -17.75 -16.23
N LYS A 84 -11.54 -16.55 -16.66
CA LYS A 84 -10.65 -15.41 -16.82
C LYS A 84 -11.36 -14.16 -16.36
N GLU A 85 -10.88 -13.58 -15.27
CA GLU A 85 -11.46 -12.40 -14.65
C GLU A 85 -10.40 -11.29 -14.57
N ASN A 86 -10.70 -10.14 -15.14
CA ASN A 86 -9.93 -8.92 -14.90
C ASN A 86 -10.60 -8.15 -13.78
N TYR A 87 -9.79 -7.57 -12.89
CA TYR A 87 -10.33 -6.76 -11.80
C TYR A 87 -9.51 -5.49 -11.60
N ILE A 88 -10.19 -4.51 -11.01
CA ILE A 88 -9.60 -3.31 -10.44
C ILE A 88 -10.19 -3.19 -9.04
N GLN A 89 -9.33 -3.03 -8.05
CA GLN A 89 -9.70 -2.87 -6.65
C GLN A 89 -9.09 -1.58 -6.11
N LEU A 90 -9.95 -0.71 -5.59
CA LEU A 90 -9.55 0.48 -4.83
C LEU A 90 -9.65 0.17 -3.34
N THR A 91 -8.65 0.58 -2.57
CA THR A 91 -8.59 0.35 -1.13
C THR A 91 -8.15 1.62 -0.41
N PHE A 92 -8.96 2.05 0.54
CA PHE A 92 -8.68 3.20 1.42
C PHE A 92 -8.32 2.67 2.81
N GLY A 93 -7.30 3.24 3.43
CA GLY A 93 -6.86 2.84 4.77
C GLY A 93 -6.37 4.04 5.57
N VAL A 94 -6.41 3.92 6.89
CA VAL A 94 -5.85 4.91 7.80
C VAL A 94 -5.02 4.19 8.85
N THR A 95 -3.83 4.71 9.14
CA THR A 95 -3.01 4.32 10.28
C THR A 95 -2.99 5.51 11.24
N ILE A 96 -3.30 5.28 12.52
CA ILE A 96 -3.23 6.30 13.56
C ILE A 96 -2.18 5.83 14.56
N ASN A 97 -1.11 6.59 14.70
CA ASN A 97 -0.07 6.32 15.69
C ASN A 97 -0.33 7.19 16.91
N ASP A 98 -0.49 6.55 18.07
CA ASP A 98 -0.54 7.25 19.34
C ASP A 98 0.89 7.48 19.86
N ASN A 99 1.28 8.75 20.01
CA ASN A 99 2.59 9.15 20.51
C ASN A 99 2.59 9.35 22.04
N GLU A 100 1.46 9.16 22.73
CA GLU A 100 1.32 9.48 24.16
C GLU A 100 1.69 8.32 25.10
N TRP A 101 1.77 7.10 24.60
CA TRP A 101 2.02 5.91 25.43
C TRP A 101 3.41 5.83 26.09
N PHE A 102 4.37 6.64 25.63
CA PHE A 102 5.72 6.73 26.20
C PHE A 102 6.06 8.09 26.83
N LEU A 103 5.12 9.02 26.87
CA LEU A 103 5.37 10.32 27.49
C LEU A 103 5.40 10.17 29.01
N LYS A 104 6.60 10.28 29.60
CA LYS A 104 6.77 10.31 31.07
C LYS A 104 6.04 11.52 31.63
N ARG A 105 4.91 11.28 32.30
CA ARG A 105 4.13 12.34 32.97
C ARG A 105 4.98 12.95 34.10
N LYS A 106 5.03 14.27 34.17
CA LYS A 106 5.52 14.96 35.39
C LYS A 106 4.42 14.81 36.45
N TYR A 107 4.72 14.08 37.52
CA TYR A 107 3.91 14.12 38.74
C TYR A 107 4.26 15.41 39.48
N ASN A 108 3.25 16.23 39.77
CA ASN A 108 3.32 17.31 40.76
C ASN A 108 2.57 16.85 42.02
#